data_AF-A0A6I9ML96-F1
#
_entry.id   AF-A0A6I9ML96-F1
#
_cell.length_a   1.000
_cell.length_b   1.000
_cell.length_c   1.000
_cell.angle_alpha   90.00
_cell.angle_beta   90.00
_cell.angle_gamma   90.00
#
_symmetry.space_group_name_H-M   'P 1'
#
loop_
_entity.id
_entity.type
_entity.pdbx_description
1 polymer ?
#
loop_
_entity_poly.entity_id
_entity_poly.type
_entity_poly.pdbx_seq_one_letter_code
_entity_poly.pdbx_strand_id
1 'polypeptide(L)'
;MKYQECNKIVKQKAFERAIASDEIKKSVVDSLDIESMTIEDDYDGPKLEDGKVTETFMKDMMDWFKDQKKLHRKCAYQILVQVKDLLSKLPSLVEITLKETEKITICGDTHGQYYDLLNIFKLNGLPSETNPYLFNGDFVDRGSFSLEVILTLFGFKLLHPDNFFLLRGESTYIVHESMDACVVGV
;
A
#
# COMPACT_ATOMS: atom_id res chain seq x y z
N MET A 1 -18.23 20.97 -45.47
CA MET A 1 -17.25 19.91 -45.14
C MET A 1 -16.13 20.38 -44.21
N LYS A 2 -15.37 21.44 -44.51
CA LYS A 2 -14.21 21.88 -43.67
C LYS A 2 -14.53 22.31 -42.22
N TYR A 3 -15.74 22.81 -41.94
CA TYR A 3 -16.13 23.25 -40.59
C TYR A 3 -16.20 22.10 -39.57
N GLN A 4 -16.72 20.94 -39.99
CA GLN A 4 -16.87 19.79 -39.10
C GLN A 4 -15.51 19.18 -38.73
N GLU A 5 -14.57 19.14 -39.68
CA GLU A 5 -13.19 18.71 -39.44
C GLU A 5 -12.47 19.67 -38.48
N CYS A 6 -12.58 20.98 -38.69
CA CYS A 6 -12.02 21.97 -37.75
C CYS A 6 -12.60 21.80 -36.34
N ASN A 7 -13.91 21.60 -36.21
CA ASN A 7 -14.57 21.46 -34.91
C ASN A 7 -14.13 20.16 -34.19
N LYS A 8 -13.94 19.06 -34.94
CA LYS A 8 -13.40 17.81 -34.42
C LYS A 8 -11.97 17.99 -33.89
N ILE A 9 -11.11 18.69 -34.64
CA ILE A 9 -9.73 18.98 -34.23
C ILE A 9 -9.69 19.88 -32.99
N VAL A 10 -10.55 20.89 -32.91
CA VAL A 10 -10.62 21.79 -31.74
C VAL A 10 -11.06 21.02 -30.49
N LYS A 11 -12.08 20.16 -30.61
CA LYS A 11 -12.53 19.31 -29.50
C LYS A 11 -11.46 18.31 -29.08
N GLN A 12 -10.76 17.70 -30.03
CA GLN A 12 -9.66 16.78 -29.74
C GLN A 12 -8.52 17.47 -29.01
N LYS A 13 -8.10 18.68 -29.46
CA LYS A 13 -7.07 19.47 -28.77
C LYS A 13 -7.51 19.96 -27.39
N ALA A 14 -8.78 20.30 -27.23
CA ALA A 14 -9.34 20.69 -25.93
C ALA A 14 -9.39 19.51 -24.96
N PHE A 15 -9.72 18.31 -25.49
CA PHE A 15 -9.67 17.07 -24.73
C PHE A 15 -8.23 16.73 -24.35
N GLU A 16 -7.30 16.70 -25.30
CA GLU A 16 -5.86 16.48 -25.04
C GLU A 16 -5.31 17.44 -23.98
N ARG A 17 -5.70 18.72 -23.99
CA ARG A 17 -5.33 19.68 -22.94
C ARG A 17 -6.01 19.43 -21.59
N ALA A 18 -7.23 18.91 -21.58
CA ALA A 18 -7.95 18.61 -20.35
C ALA A 18 -7.46 17.31 -19.69
N ILE A 19 -6.92 16.37 -20.47
CA ILE A 19 -6.27 15.15 -19.96
C ILE A 19 -4.76 15.37 -19.72
N ALA A 20 -4.17 16.43 -20.29
CA ALA A 20 -2.82 16.86 -19.93
C ALA A 20 -2.84 17.39 -18.50
N SER A 21 -2.84 16.46 -17.53
CA SER A 21 -2.43 16.75 -16.17
C SER A 21 -1.05 17.38 -16.26
N ASP A 22 -0.84 18.52 -15.61
CA ASP A 22 0.49 19.10 -15.45
C ASP A 22 1.44 18.03 -14.89
N GLU A 23 2.28 17.46 -15.76
CA GLU A 23 3.20 16.39 -15.42
C GLU A 23 4.25 16.90 -14.42
N ILE A 24 4.48 16.07 -13.39
CA ILE A 24 5.51 16.13 -12.35
C ILE A 24 5.26 17.19 -11.26
N LYS A 25 4.21 16.99 -10.45
CA LYS A 25 4.37 17.27 -9.02
C LYS A 25 5.36 16.25 -8.48
N LYS A 26 6.57 16.69 -8.12
CA LYS A 26 7.55 15.84 -7.40
C LYS A 26 6.79 15.09 -6.30
N SER A 27 6.93 13.77 -6.26
CA SER A 27 6.25 12.98 -5.22
C SER A 27 6.78 13.49 -3.88
N VAL A 28 5.91 13.64 -2.87
CA VAL A 28 6.32 14.10 -1.53
C VAL A 28 7.50 13.28 -1.01
N VAL A 29 7.52 11.99 -1.35
CA VAL A 29 8.61 11.05 -1.07
C VAL A 29 9.97 11.53 -1.58
N ASP A 30 10.03 12.14 -2.77
CA ASP A 30 11.27 12.57 -3.42
C ASP A 30 11.88 13.82 -2.74
N SER A 31 11.13 14.45 -1.81
CA SER A 31 11.57 15.58 -1.00
C SER A 31 11.92 15.22 0.44
N LEU A 32 11.70 13.98 0.85
CA LEU A 32 11.98 13.52 2.22
C LEU A 32 13.44 13.08 2.35
N ASP A 33 14.19 13.75 3.21
CA ASP A 33 15.52 13.31 3.64
C ASP A 33 15.38 12.36 4.85
N ILE A 34 15.22 11.07 4.55
CA ILE A 34 15.01 10.01 5.56
C ILE A 34 16.33 9.69 6.27
N GLU A 35 17.47 9.94 5.63
CA GLU A 35 18.80 9.64 6.17
C GLU A 35 19.15 10.57 7.33
N SER A 36 18.75 11.85 7.26
CA SER A 36 18.97 12.82 8.35
C SER A 36 18.01 12.67 9.52
N MET A 37 16.94 11.87 9.40
CA MET A 37 16.05 11.60 10.53
C MET A 37 16.76 10.73 11.58
N THR A 38 16.82 11.22 12.81
CA THR A 38 17.27 10.46 13.97
C THR A 38 16.06 9.83 14.67
N ILE A 39 16.27 8.65 15.28
CA ILE A 39 15.31 8.06 16.21
C ILE A 39 15.83 8.45 17.59
N GLU A 40 14.98 9.05 18.42
CA GLU A 40 15.38 9.44 19.77
C GLU A 40 15.74 8.21 20.62
N ASP A 41 16.71 8.36 21.51
CA ASP A 41 17.25 7.25 22.33
C ASP A 41 16.20 6.67 23.31
N ASP A 42 15.15 7.43 23.61
CA ASP A 42 14.01 7.04 24.46
C ASP A 42 12.88 6.32 23.71
N TYR A 43 13.02 6.12 22.39
CA TYR A 43 12.07 5.32 21.63
C TYR A 43 12.35 3.81 21.79
N ASP A 44 11.49 3.16 22.58
CA ASP A 44 11.49 1.72 22.88
C ASP A 44 10.62 0.89 21.93
N GLY A 45 10.10 1.49 20.85
CA GLY A 45 9.25 0.79 19.90
C GLY A 45 10.02 0.00 18.84
N PRO A 46 9.29 -0.67 17.93
CA PRO A 46 9.86 -1.47 16.85
C PRO A 46 10.78 -0.64 15.94
N LYS A 47 11.92 -1.21 15.57
CA LYS A 47 12.95 -0.60 14.70
C LYS A 47 13.27 -1.55 13.54
N LEU A 48 13.42 -1.00 12.34
CA LEU A 48 13.83 -1.78 11.17
C LEU A 48 15.30 -2.19 11.28
N GLU A 49 15.60 -3.45 10.99
CA GLU A 49 16.97 -3.97 10.93
C GLU A 49 17.55 -3.68 9.54
N ASP A 50 18.64 -2.92 9.47
CA ASP A 50 19.26 -2.49 8.20
C ASP A 50 18.29 -1.82 7.21
N GLY A 51 17.25 -1.16 7.73
CA GLY A 51 16.20 -0.53 6.95
C GLY A 51 15.22 -1.50 6.27
N LYS A 52 15.32 -2.82 6.54
CA LYS A 52 14.45 -3.85 5.98
C LYS A 52 13.37 -4.27 6.96
N VAL A 53 12.23 -4.66 6.41
CA VAL A 53 11.14 -5.27 7.18
C VAL A 53 11.48 -6.75 7.41
N THR A 54 11.45 -7.17 8.67
CA THR A 54 11.68 -8.56 9.10
C THR A 54 10.43 -9.12 9.77
N GLU A 55 10.35 -10.45 9.92
CA GLU A 55 9.23 -11.09 10.61
C GLU A 55 9.16 -10.68 12.09
N THR A 56 10.31 -10.51 12.74
CA THR A 56 10.42 -10.02 14.13
C THR A 56 9.86 -8.61 14.25
N PHE A 57 10.30 -7.70 13.38
CA PHE A 57 9.76 -6.34 13.31
C PHE A 57 8.24 -6.32 13.12
N MET A 58 7.71 -7.17 12.23
CA MET A 58 6.26 -7.22 11.99
C MET A 58 5.48 -7.67 13.23
N LYS A 59 5.97 -8.68 13.95
CA LYS A 59 5.33 -9.15 15.20
C LYS A 59 5.35 -8.06 16.26
N ASP A 60 6.51 -7.45 16.48
CA ASP A 60 6.67 -6.37 17.47
C ASP A 60 5.82 -5.16 17.11
N MET A 61 5.74 -4.80 15.83
CA MET A 61 4.89 -3.71 15.34
C MET A 61 3.40 -4.00 15.54
N MET A 62 2.96 -5.23 15.31
CA MET A 62 1.56 -5.60 15.56
C MET A 62 1.19 -5.49 17.04
N ASP A 63 2.05 -5.97 17.93
CA ASP A 63 1.83 -5.84 19.37
C ASP A 63 1.90 -4.37 19.83
N TRP A 64 2.80 -3.57 19.24
CA TRP A 64 2.91 -2.13 19.52
C TRP A 64 1.64 -1.36 19.15
N PHE A 65 1.07 -1.62 17.97
CA PHE A 65 -0.18 -1.01 17.54
C PHE A 65 -1.39 -1.53 18.32
N LYS A 66 -1.38 -2.79 18.74
CA LYS A 66 -2.42 -3.35 19.62
C LYS A 66 -2.46 -2.65 20.98
N ASP A 67 -1.30 -2.21 21.48
CA ASP A 67 -1.18 -1.37 22.67
C ASP A 67 -1.51 0.12 22.42
N GLN A 68 -1.99 0.48 21.22
CA GLN A 68 -2.31 1.85 20.80
C GLN A 68 -1.10 2.80 20.82
N LYS A 69 0.10 2.26 20.68
CA LYS A 69 1.33 3.05 20.60
C LYS A 69 1.62 3.37 19.14
N LYS A 70 2.39 4.44 18.90
CA LYS A 70 2.68 4.95 17.56
C LYS A 70 4.05 4.48 17.09
N LEU A 71 4.15 4.04 15.84
CA LEU A 71 5.42 3.72 15.20
C LEU A 71 6.22 5.02 14.97
N HIS A 72 7.53 4.95 15.15
CA HIS A 72 8.39 6.08 14.87
C HIS A 72 8.31 6.52 13.39
N ARG A 73 8.31 7.83 13.15
CA ARG A 73 8.11 8.42 11.81
C ARG A 73 9.15 7.94 10.79
N LYS A 74 10.41 7.79 11.21
CA LYS A 74 11.49 7.25 10.36
C LYS A 74 11.13 5.87 9.80
N CYS A 75 10.69 4.95 10.66
CA CYS A 75 10.31 3.60 10.24
C CYS A 75 9.09 3.63 9.31
N ALA A 76 8.09 4.44 9.63
CA ALA A 76 6.92 4.62 8.77
C ALA A 76 7.32 5.14 7.37
N TYR A 77 8.17 6.16 7.28
CA TYR A 77 8.66 6.66 6.00
C TYR A 77 9.47 5.62 5.24
N GLN A 78 10.36 4.88 5.90
CA GLN A 78 11.12 3.80 5.26
C GLN A 78 10.22 2.74 4.64
N ILE A 79 9.13 2.34 5.32
CA ILE A 79 8.13 1.41 4.78
C ILE A 79 7.44 2.02 3.55
N LEU A 80 7.01 3.28 3.64
CA LEU A 80 6.29 3.96 2.56
C LEU A 80 7.13 4.14 1.29
N VAL A 81 8.43 4.46 1.43
CA VAL A 81 9.33 4.59 0.29
C VAL A 81 9.57 3.23 -0.38
N GLN A 82 9.91 2.21 0.42
CA GLN A 82 10.16 0.88 -0.11
C GLN A 82 8.93 0.29 -0.80
N VAL A 83 7.74 0.46 -0.22
CA VAL A 83 6.51 -0.09 -0.80
C VAL A 83 6.12 0.66 -2.06
N LYS A 84 6.33 1.98 -2.12
CA LYS A 84 6.14 2.77 -3.35
C LYS A 84 7.04 2.24 -4.47
N ASP A 85 8.32 2.06 -4.20
CA ASP A 85 9.30 1.57 -5.17
C ASP A 85 9.01 0.13 -5.61
N LEU A 86 8.42 -0.68 -4.73
CA LEU A 86 8.00 -2.04 -5.04
C LEU A 86 6.76 -2.03 -5.94
N LEU A 87 5.70 -1.33 -5.53
CA LEU A 87 4.43 -1.30 -6.24
C LEU A 87 4.56 -0.61 -7.60
N SER A 88 5.43 0.40 -7.75
CA SER A 88 5.65 1.08 -9.04
C SER A 88 6.27 0.19 -10.11
N LYS A 89 6.86 -0.94 -9.73
CA LYS A 89 7.46 -1.92 -10.66
C LYS A 89 6.48 -3.02 -11.07
N LEU A 90 5.34 -3.13 -10.38
CA LEU A 90 4.34 -4.15 -10.68
C LEU A 90 3.45 -3.70 -11.85
N PRO A 91 2.99 -4.63 -12.70
CA PRO A 91 1.99 -4.33 -13.70
C PRO A 91 0.65 -3.96 -13.05
N SER A 92 -0.20 -3.22 -13.78
CA SER A 92 -1.54 -2.88 -13.30
C SER A 92 -2.42 -4.12 -13.12
N LEU A 93 -2.18 -5.19 -13.88
CA LEU A 93 -2.85 -6.49 -13.74
C LEU A 93 -1.84 -7.51 -13.20
N VAL A 94 -2.12 -8.06 -12.02
CA VAL A 94 -1.29 -9.10 -11.40
C VAL A 94 -1.96 -10.47 -11.62
N GLU A 95 -1.25 -11.36 -12.28
CA GLU A 95 -1.68 -12.75 -12.48
C GLU A 95 -1.15 -13.63 -11.34
N ILE A 96 -2.05 -14.29 -10.61
CA ILE A 96 -1.71 -15.20 -9.52
C ILE A 96 -2.01 -16.63 -10.01
N THR A 97 -0.96 -17.44 -10.17
CA THR A 97 -1.09 -18.86 -10.50
C THR A 97 -0.90 -19.69 -9.25
N LEU A 98 -1.91 -20.48 -8.88
CA LEU A 98 -1.86 -21.41 -7.75
C LEU A 98 -1.73 -22.84 -8.24
N LYS A 99 -0.87 -23.62 -7.59
CA LYS A 99 -0.86 -25.08 -7.75
C LYS A 99 -2.09 -25.68 -7.07
N GLU A 100 -2.47 -26.90 -7.46
CA GLU A 100 -3.65 -27.61 -6.94
C GLU A 100 -3.65 -27.78 -5.42
N THR A 101 -2.48 -27.84 -4.80
CA THR A 101 -2.30 -27.96 -3.35
C THR A 101 -2.17 -26.63 -2.62
N GLU A 102 -1.98 -25.52 -3.35
CA GLU A 102 -1.81 -24.19 -2.79
C GLU A 102 -3.18 -23.55 -2.53
N LYS A 103 -3.24 -22.68 -1.51
CA LYS A 103 -4.45 -21.96 -1.12
C LYS A 103 -4.10 -20.49 -0.99
N ILE A 104 -5.06 -19.62 -1.28
CA ILE A 104 -4.95 -18.19 -1.02
C ILE A 104 -6.13 -17.72 -0.20
N THR A 105 -5.86 -16.80 0.74
CA THR A 105 -6.91 -16.18 1.55
C THR A 105 -7.27 -14.84 0.94
N ILE A 106 -8.55 -14.65 0.61
CA ILE A 106 -9.06 -13.39 0.08
C ILE A 106 -9.82 -12.65 1.17
N CYS A 107 -9.37 -11.44 1.46
CA CYS A 107 -9.99 -10.52 2.41
C CYS A 107 -10.64 -9.36 1.66
N GLY A 108 -11.86 -9.01 2.05
CA GLY A 108 -12.53 -7.78 1.60
C GLY A 108 -12.10 -6.57 2.42
N ASP A 109 -12.95 -5.55 2.44
CA ASP A 109 -12.68 -4.28 3.10
C ASP A 109 -12.35 -4.44 4.59
N THR A 110 -11.33 -3.70 5.04
CA THR A 110 -10.97 -3.63 6.46
C THR A 110 -11.42 -2.32 7.11
N HIS A 111 -11.60 -1.24 6.33
CA HIS A 111 -12.15 0.04 6.80
C HIS A 111 -11.49 0.57 8.08
N GLY A 112 -10.17 0.46 8.24
CA GLY A 112 -9.45 0.94 9.43
C GLY A 112 -9.76 0.18 10.73
N GLN A 113 -10.30 -1.04 10.66
CA GLN A 113 -10.58 -1.90 11.80
C GLN A 113 -9.38 -2.78 12.15
N TYR A 114 -8.39 -2.19 12.82
CA TYR A 114 -7.11 -2.86 13.09
C TYR A 114 -7.22 -4.15 13.92
N TYR A 115 -8.06 -4.17 14.95
CA TYR A 115 -8.23 -5.35 15.79
C TYR A 115 -8.88 -6.53 15.05
N ASP A 116 -9.74 -6.23 14.07
CA ASP A 116 -10.35 -7.24 13.21
C ASP A 116 -9.31 -7.82 12.24
N LEU A 117 -8.41 -6.98 11.71
CA LEU A 117 -7.25 -7.45 10.93
C LEU A 117 -6.37 -8.41 11.75
N LEU A 118 -6.05 -8.07 13.00
CA LEU A 118 -5.31 -8.97 13.89
C LEU A 118 -6.07 -10.28 14.14
N ASN A 119 -7.39 -10.22 14.25
CA ASN A 119 -8.21 -11.41 14.44
C ASN A 119 -8.22 -12.32 13.20
N ILE A 120 -8.23 -11.76 11.98
CA ILE A 120 -8.07 -12.52 10.73
C ILE A 120 -6.75 -13.30 10.76
N PHE A 121 -5.64 -12.66 11.13
CA PHE A 121 -4.34 -13.31 11.22
C PHE A 121 -4.26 -14.35 12.35
N LYS A 122 -4.95 -14.11 13.46
CA LYS A 122 -5.03 -15.08 14.55
C LYS A 122 -5.79 -16.35 14.15
N LEU A 123 -6.87 -16.20 13.39
CA LEU A 123 -7.74 -17.31 12.99
C LEU A 123 -7.19 -18.10 11.81
N ASN A 124 -6.60 -17.42 10.83
CA ASN A 124 -6.17 -18.01 9.56
C ASN A 124 -4.64 -18.11 9.41
N GLY A 125 -3.90 -17.71 10.45
CA GLY A 125 -2.44 -17.68 10.45
C GLY A 125 -1.88 -16.37 9.89
N LEU A 126 -0.60 -16.11 10.17
CA LEU A 126 0.09 -14.96 9.61
C LEU A 126 0.37 -15.16 8.11
N PRO A 127 0.48 -14.05 7.34
CA PRO A 127 0.98 -14.12 5.98
C PRO A 127 2.35 -14.78 5.91
N SER A 128 2.54 -15.67 4.94
CA SER A 128 3.82 -16.33 4.66
C SER A 128 3.83 -16.85 3.22
N GLU A 129 4.96 -17.38 2.76
CA GLU A 129 5.06 -18.03 1.45
C GLU A 129 4.04 -19.17 1.28
N THR A 130 3.76 -19.92 2.36
CA THR A 130 2.78 -21.02 2.38
C THR A 130 1.36 -20.59 2.73
N ASN A 131 1.15 -19.34 3.13
CA ASN A 131 -0.15 -18.78 3.50
C ASN A 131 -0.34 -17.40 2.85
N PRO A 132 -0.55 -17.36 1.52
CA PRO A 132 -0.69 -16.11 0.80
C PRO A 132 -2.04 -15.43 1.08
N TYR A 133 -2.03 -14.10 1.00
CA TYR A 133 -3.19 -13.24 1.23
C TYR A 133 -3.40 -12.27 0.09
N LEU A 134 -4.67 -12.01 -0.24
CA LEU A 134 -5.10 -10.93 -1.11
C LEU A 134 -6.09 -10.06 -0.35
N PHE A 135 -5.77 -8.78 -0.18
CA PHE A 135 -6.69 -7.79 0.37
C PHE A 135 -7.26 -6.91 -0.75
N ASN A 136 -8.58 -6.96 -0.92
CA ASN A 136 -9.30 -6.34 -2.03
C ASN A 136 -9.79 -4.92 -1.71
N GLY A 137 -8.87 -3.98 -1.49
CA GLY A 137 -9.19 -2.57 -1.34
C GLY A 137 -9.83 -2.16 0.00
N ASP A 138 -10.21 -0.88 0.08
CA ASP A 138 -10.91 -0.24 1.21
C ASP A 138 -10.29 -0.52 2.58
N PHE A 139 -8.99 -0.25 2.65
CA PHE A 139 -8.21 -0.47 3.86
C PHE A 139 -8.47 0.58 4.95
N VAL A 140 -8.91 1.77 4.54
CA VAL A 140 -8.86 3.04 5.26
C VAL A 140 -10.18 3.83 5.09
N ASP A 141 -10.36 4.88 5.87
CA ASP A 141 -11.44 5.91 5.86
C ASP A 141 -12.45 5.84 7.02
N ARG A 142 -13.09 4.69 7.26
CA ARG A 142 -14.21 4.65 8.24
C ARG A 142 -13.76 4.39 9.69
N GLY A 143 -12.69 3.65 9.86
CA GLY A 143 -12.18 3.22 11.16
C GLY A 143 -11.08 4.13 11.70
N SER A 144 -11.03 4.25 13.03
CA SER A 144 -10.08 5.11 13.74
C SER A 144 -8.64 4.59 13.74
N PHE A 145 -8.38 3.38 13.24
CA PHE A 145 -7.07 2.73 13.22
C PHE A 145 -6.55 2.47 11.79
N SER A 146 -6.88 3.40 10.88
CA SER A 146 -6.51 3.30 9.45
C SER A 146 -5.00 3.27 9.23
N LEU A 147 -4.22 3.99 10.04
CA LEU A 147 -2.77 4.06 9.90
C LEU A 147 -2.10 2.73 10.28
N GLU A 148 -2.56 2.12 11.37
CA GLU A 148 -2.09 0.83 11.88
C GLU A 148 -2.39 -0.28 10.88
N VAL A 149 -3.59 -0.26 10.27
CA VAL A 149 -3.97 -1.18 9.19
C VAL A 149 -3.02 -1.03 8.01
N ILE A 150 -2.91 0.16 7.42
CA ILE A 150 -2.16 0.31 6.16
C ILE A 150 -0.66 0.05 6.33
N LEU A 151 -0.06 0.47 7.46
CA LEU A 151 1.35 0.19 7.74
C LEU A 151 1.60 -1.31 7.95
N THR A 152 0.68 -2.02 8.59
CA THR A 152 0.77 -3.48 8.76
C THR A 152 0.66 -4.19 7.40
N LEU A 153 -0.28 -3.78 6.55
CA LEU A 153 -0.44 -4.33 5.20
C LEU A 153 0.81 -4.07 4.33
N PHE A 154 1.36 -2.86 4.35
CA PHE A 154 2.60 -2.53 3.63
C PHE A 154 3.80 -3.29 4.17
N GLY A 155 3.91 -3.48 5.48
CA GLY A 155 4.95 -4.30 6.09
C GLY A 155 4.92 -5.73 5.56
N PHE A 156 3.75 -6.38 5.54
CA PHE A 156 3.62 -7.72 4.96
C PHE A 156 3.86 -7.75 3.44
N LYS A 157 3.50 -6.70 2.71
CA LYS A 157 3.81 -6.59 1.27
C LYS A 157 5.32 -6.54 1.03
N LEU A 158 6.08 -5.87 1.89
CA LEU A 158 7.54 -5.82 1.81
C LEU A 158 8.18 -7.14 2.24
N LEU A 159 7.62 -7.81 3.25
CA LEU A 159 8.14 -9.07 3.76
C LEU A 159 7.87 -10.25 2.81
N HIS A 160 6.69 -10.28 2.17
CA HIS A 160 6.24 -11.35 1.28
C HIS A 160 5.74 -10.77 -0.06
N PRO A 161 6.64 -10.23 -0.90
CA PRO A 161 6.25 -9.49 -2.10
C PRO A 161 5.48 -10.31 -3.13
N ASP A 162 5.74 -11.62 -3.20
CA ASP A 162 5.14 -12.54 -4.16
C ASP A 162 3.96 -13.35 -3.60
N ASN A 163 3.64 -13.18 -2.31
CA ASN A 163 2.60 -13.96 -1.61
C ASN A 163 1.59 -13.07 -0.86
N PHE A 164 1.84 -11.77 -0.76
CA PHE A 164 0.94 -10.81 -0.17
C PHE A 164 0.51 -9.78 -1.22
N PHE A 165 -0.79 -9.72 -1.50
CA PHE A 165 -1.35 -8.95 -2.59
C PHE A 165 -2.30 -7.87 -2.05
N LEU A 166 -2.15 -6.66 -2.57
CA LEU A 166 -2.98 -5.51 -2.23
C LEU A 166 -3.60 -4.97 -3.51
N LEU A 167 -4.92 -4.95 -3.59
CA LEU A 167 -5.66 -4.34 -4.69
C LEU A 167 -6.20 -2.97 -4.26
N ARG A 168 -6.32 -2.04 -5.19
CA ARG A 168 -6.87 -0.72 -4.90
C ARG A 168 -8.39 -0.77 -4.80
N GLY A 169 -8.93 -0.24 -3.71
CA GLY A 169 -10.37 -0.02 -3.54
C GLY A 169 -10.77 1.43 -3.81
N GLU A 170 -12.08 1.68 -3.89
CA GLU A 170 -12.68 3.00 -4.14
C GLU A 170 -12.30 4.02 -3.05
N SER A 171 -12.35 3.63 -1.77
CA SER A 171 -12.04 4.51 -0.64
C SER A 171 -10.52 4.74 -0.45
N THR A 172 -9.68 4.14 -1.28
CA THR A 172 -8.22 4.33 -1.20
C THR A 172 -7.80 5.61 -1.94
N TYR A 173 -8.28 6.77 -1.47
CA TYR A 173 -7.87 8.10 -1.95
C TYR A 173 -6.67 8.69 -1.17
N ILE A 174 -6.03 7.91 -0.29
CA ILE A 174 -5.00 8.41 0.63
C ILE A 174 -3.70 8.87 -0.04
N VAL A 175 -3.56 8.73 -1.36
CA VAL A 175 -2.49 9.39 -2.11
C VAL A 175 -3.05 9.90 -3.43
N HIS A 176 -3.33 11.20 -3.48
CA HIS A 176 -3.72 11.90 -4.70
C HIS A 176 -2.66 11.60 -5.80
N GLU A 177 -3.09 10.85 -6.82
CA GLU A 177 -2.44 10.69 -8.13
C GLU A 177 -0.94 10.31 -8.17
N SER A 178 -0.51 9.28 -7.42
CA SER A 178 0.83 8.69 -7.69
C SER A 178 0.97 7.20 -7.41
N MET A 179 -0.11 6.51 -7.03
CA MET A 179 -0.12 5.07 -6.82
C MET A 179 -1.27 4.47 -7.62
N ASP A 180 -1.06 4.27 -8.91
CA ASP A 180 -1.89 3.38 -9.72
C ASP A 180 -1.60 1.93 -9.34
N ALA A 181 -2.02 1.54 -8.15
CA ALA A 181 -1.91 0.16 -7.68
C ALA A 181 -3.10 -0.67 -8.21
N CYS A 182 -2.75 -1.76 -8.90
CA CYS A 182 -3.50 -3.01 -9.08
C CYS A 182 -5.01 -2.92 -9.35
N VAL A 183 -5.38 -3.09 -10.63
CA VAL A 183 -6.74 -3.41 -11.09
C VAL A 183 -6.76 -4.87 -11.55
N VAL A 184 -7.50 -5.73 -10.83
CA VAL A 184 -7.84 -7.06 -11.33
C VAL A 184 -9.00 -6.89 -12.31
N GLY A 185 -8.69 -7.01 -13.60
CA GLY A 185 -9.71 -7.25 -14.61
C GLY A 185 -10.20 -8.69 -14.47
N VAL A 186 -11.52 -8.86 -14.32
CA VAL A 186 -12.20 -10.12 -14.61
C VAL A 186 -12.33 -10.26 -16.12
#